data_AF-A0A7S0F493-F1
#
_entry.id   AF-A0A7S0F493-F1
#
_cell.length_a   1.000
_cell.length_b   1.000
_cell.length_c   1.000
_cell.angle_alpha   90.00
_cell.angle_beta   90.00
_cell.angle_gamma   90.00
#
_symmetry.space_group_name_H-M   'P 1'
#
loop_
_entity.id
_entity.type
_entity.pdbx_description
1 polymer ?
#
loop_
_entity_poly.entity_id
_entity_poly.type
_entity_poly.pdbx_seq_one_letter_code
_entity_poly.pdbx_strand_id
1 'polypeptide(L)'
;NALSAAGRLAEAEVVVRGNLEVATELHGAEHRHTLGTTLNLGLLLDGQGKHEEAAQVYTELVEAQARVLGAEHRDTLNTAMQLAGAALHQGRNAEAERQYRQ
;
A
#
# COMPACT_ATOMS: atom_id res chain seq x y z
N ASN A 1 -2.02 -15.90 -18.27
CA ASN A 1 -0.65 -15.50 -18.64
C ASN A 1 -0.17 -14.48 -17.61
N ALA A 2 0.78 -14.82 -16.73
CA ALA A 2 1.20 -13.95 -15.61
C ALA A 2 1.69 -12.57 -16.07
N LEU A 3 2.29 -12.50 -17.26
CA LEU A 3 2.71 -11.26 -17.91
C LEU A 3 1.56 -10.26 -18.12
N SER A 4 0.36 -10.75 -18.44
CA SER A 4 -0.82 -9.89 -18.62
C SER A 4 -1.37 -9.34 -17.30
N ALA A 5 -1.17 -10.06 -16.19
CA ALA A 5 -1.60 -9.60 -14.88
C ALA A 5 -0.65 -8.52 -14.35
N ALA A 6 0.66 -8.73 -14.48
CA ALA A 6 1.67 -7.73 -14.11
C ALA A 6 1.52 -6.43 -14.92
N GLY A 7 1.27 -6.53 -16.23
CA GLY A 7 1.00 -5.35 -17.07
C GLY A 7 -0.21 -4.55 -16.60
N ARG A 8 -1.33 -5.22 -16.31
CA ARG A 8 -2.54 -4.57 -15.80
C ARG A 8 -2.34 -3.91 -14.43
N LEU A 9 -1.52 -4.51 -13.56
CA LEU A 9 -1.18 -3.90 -12.28
C LEU A 9 -0.32 -2.65 -12.46
N ALA A 10 0.62 -2.65 -13.41
CA ALA A 10 1.44 -1.46 -13.68
C ALA A 10 0.61 -0.30 -14.23
N GLU A 11 -0.32 -0.57 -15.17
CA GLU A 11 -1.24 0.44 -15.69
C GLU A 11 -2.15 1.01 -14.60
N ALA A 12 -2.68 0.14 -13.72
CA ALA A 12 -3.50 0.57 -12.60
C ALA A 12 -2.70 1.40 -11.58
N GLU A 13 -1.40 1.16 -11.38
CA GLU A 13 -0.54 2.00 -10.54
C GLU A 13 -0.51 3.44 -11.01
N VAL A 14 -0.29 3.64 -12.32
CA VAL A 14 -0.19 4.97 -12.93
C VAL A 14 -1.48 5.75 -12.70
N VAL A 15 -2.63 5.10 -12.92
CA VAL A 15 -3.95 5.71 -12.69
C VAL A 15 -4.16 6.04 -11.21
N VAL A 16 -3.82 5.13 -10.29
CA VAL A 16 -4.00 5.35 -8.86
C VAL A 16 -3.11 6.49 -8.35
N ARG A 17 -1.85 6.59 -8.80
CA ARG A 17 -0.95 7.69 -8.43
C ARG A 17 -1.47 9.04 -8.94
N GLY A 18 -1.94 9.11 -10.19
CA GLY A 18 -2.55 10.33 -10.71
C GLY A 18 -3.81 10.74 -9.96
N ASN A 19 -4.66 9.78 -9.60
CA ASN A 19 -5.84 10.04 -8.77
C ASN A 19 -5.45 10.51 -7.37
N LEU A 20 -4.38 9.96 -6.78
CA LEU A 20 -3.90 10.35 -5.46
C LEU A 20 -3.37 11.78 -5.45
N GLU A 21 -2.64 12.18 -6.48
CA GLU A 21 -2.16 13.56 -6.65
C GLU A 21 -3.34 14.53 -6.70
N VAL A 22 -4.30 14.30 -7.60
CA VAL A 22 -5.49 15.14 -7.75
C VAL A 22 -6.33 15.17 -6.46
N ALA A 23 -6.52 14.03 -5.80
CA ALA A 23 -7.28 13.97 -4.54
C ALA A 23 -6.57 14.74 -3.41
N THR A 24 -5.24 14.68 -3.36
CA THR A 24 -4.44 15.42 -2.38
C THR A 24 -4.53 16.92 -2.61
N GLU A 25 -4.48 17.38 -3.87
CA GLU A 25 -4.64 18.80 -4.21
C GLU A 25 -6.05 19.32 -3.90
N LEU A 26 -7.10 18.56 -4.25
CA LEU A 26 -8.49 19.01 -4.11
C LEU A 26 -9.02 18.92 -2.69
N HIS A 27 -8.57 17.95 -1.91
CA HIS A 27 -9.16 17.61 -0.62
C HIS A 27 -8.17 17.60 0.56
N GLY A 28 -6.86 17.61 0.27
CA GLY A 28 -5.81 17.40 1.27
C GLY A 28 -5.50 15.92 1.52
N ALA A 29 -4.34 15.67 2.11
CA ALA A 29 -3.80 14.33 2.35
C ALA A 29 -4.66 13.48 3.31
N GLU A 30 -5.31 14.11 4.29
CA GLU A 30 -6.07 13.44 5.35
C GLU A 30 -7.56 13.27 5.05
N HIS A 31 -8.02 13.72 3.88
CA HIS A 31 -9.41 13.55 3.50
C HIS A 31 -9.73 12.07 3.22
N ARG A 32 -10.93 11.63 3.61
CA ARG A 32 -11.36 10.22 3.49
C ARG A 32 -11.17 9.65 2.08
N HIS A 33 -11.42 10.45 1.05
CA HIS A 33 -11.22 10.01 -0.35
C HIS A 33 -9.73 9.80 -0.67
N THR A 34 -8.87 10.71 -0.20
CA THR A 34 -7.41 10.61 -0.37
C THR A 34 -6.86 9.40 0.37
N LEU A 35 -7.26 9.21 1.63
CA LEU A 35 -6.89 8.04 2.44
C LEU A 35 -7.32 6.71 1.79
N GLY A 36 -8.53 6.65 1.21
CA GLY A 36 -8.98 5.48 0.46
C GLY A 36 -8.17 5.22 -0.81
N THR A 37 -7.73 6.28 -1.49
CA THR A 37 -6.86 6.17 -2.67
C THR A 37 -5.45 5.69 -2.29
N THR A 38 -4.90 6.18 -1.18
CA THR A 38 -3.62 5.71 -0.60
C THR A 38 -3.67 4.22 -0.26
N LEU A 39 -4.79 3.72 0.30
CA LEU A 39 -4.97 2.29 0.56
C LEU A 39 -4.86 1.46 -0.73
N ASN A 40 -5.51 1.92 -1.80
CA ASN A 40 -5.47 1.25 -3.10
C ASN A 40 -4.06 1.22 -3.69
N LEU A 41 -3.26 2.28 -3.49
CA LEU A 41 -1.86 2.30 -3.91
C LEU A 41 -1.06 1.22 -3.18
N GLY A 42 -1.20 1.13 -1.85
CA GLY A 42 -0.52 0.11 -1.06
C GLY A 42 -0.89 -1.32 -1.50
N LEU A 43 -2.18 -1.59 -1.73
CA LEU A 43 -2.66 -2.92 -2.17
C LEU A 43 -2.09 -3.30 -3.53
N LEU A 44 -2.00 -2.32 -4.43
CA LEU A 44 -1.51 -2.54 -5.77
C LEU A 44 0.01 -2.79 -5.78
N LEU A 45 0.78 -2.04 -4.98
CA LEU A 45 2.21 -2.26 -4.80
C LEU A 45 2.49 -3.65 -4.21
N ASP A 46 1.73 -4.07 -3.20
CA ASP A 46 1.86 -5.41 -2.60
C ASP A 46 1.54 -6.51 -3.63
N GLY A 47 0.48 -6.34 -4.42
CA GLY A 47 0.11 -7.25 -5.51
C GLY A 47 1.14 -7.36 -6.64
N GLN A 48 1.99 -6.33 -6.82
CA GLN A 48 3.13 -6.35 -7.73
C GLN A 48 4.40 -6.98 -7.14
N GLY A 49 4.38 -7.35 -5.86
CA GLY A 49 5.57 -7.83 -5.14
C GLY A 49 6.46 -6.72 -4.59
N LYS A 50 6.05 -5.45 -4.69
CA LYS A 50 6.78 -4.28 -4.15
C LYS A 50 6.48 -4.09 -2.66
N HIS A 51 6.74 -5.12 -1.86
CA HIS A 51 6.29 -5.18 -0.46
C HIS A 51 6.90 -4.09 0.43
N GLU A 52 8.12 -3.65 0.16
CA GLU A 52 8.78 -2.58 0.92
C GLU A 52 8.08 -1.22 0.71
N GLU A 53 7.80 -0.88 -0.55
CA GLU A 53 7.08 0.36 -0.89
C GLU A 53 5.63 0.31 -0.37
N ALA A 54 4.98 -0.85 -0.47
CA ALA A 54 3.65 -1.05 0.11
C ALA A 54 3.65 -0.84 1.63
N ALA A 55 4.65 -1.36 2.35
CA ALA A 55 4.78 -1.18 3.79
C ALA A 55 4.97 0.29 4.20
N GLN A 56 5.74 1.06 3.42
CA GLN A 56 5.89 2.50 3.64
C GLN A 56 4.54 3.22 3.50
N VAL A 57 3.82 2.96 2.39
CA VAL A 57 2.49 3.54 2.14
C VAL A 57 1.50 3.19 3.25
N TYR A 58 1.45 1.94 3.68
CA TYR A 58 0.54 1.53 4.76
C TYR A 58 0.90 2.15 6.11
N THR A 59 2.19 2.35 6.39
CA THR A 59 2.64 2.99 7.64
C THR A 59 2.13 4.42 7.72
N GLU A 60 2.37 5.23 6.69
CA GLU A 60 1.89 6.61 6.62
C GLU A 60 0.36 6.68 6.70
N LEU A 61 -0.32 5.73 6.06
CA LEU A 61 -1.77 5.67 6.05
C LEU A 61 -2.36 5.30 7.42
N VAL A 62 -1.77 4.34 8.16
CA VAL A 62 -2.18 4.01 9.53
C VAL A 62 -2.07 5.23 10.43
N GLU A 63 -0.97 5.98 10.34
CA GLU A 63 -0.79 7.19 11.14
C GLU A 63 -1.84 8.26 10.83
N ALA A 64 -2.10 8.51 9.54
CA ALA A 64 -3.12 9.47 9.11
C ALA A 64 -4.54 9.03 9.53
N GLN A 65 -4.89 7.76 9.33
CA GLN A 65 -6.18 7.21 9.74
C GLN A 65 -6.34 7.22 11.27
N ALA A 66 -5.29 6.96 12.03
CA ALA A 66 -5.32 7.05 13.50
C ALA A 66 -5.61 8.48 13.96
N ARG A 67 -5.07 9.51 13.30
CA ARG A 67 -5.35 10.93 13.60
C ARG A 67 -6.79 11.33 13.25
N VAL A 68 -7.29 10.90 12.09
CA VAL A 68 -8.60 11.34 11.55
C VAL A 68 -9.77 10.52 12.06
N LEU A 69 -9.62 9.20 12.16
CA LEU A 69 -10.68 8.23 12.46
C LEU A 69 -10.54 7.61 13.85
N GLY A 70 -9.33 7.63 14.42
CA GLY A 70 -8.97 6.93 15.65
C GLY A 70 -8.25 5.61 15.39
N ALA A 71 -7.41 5.20 16.34
CA ALA A 71 -6.58 3.99 16.23
C ALA A 71 -7.40 2.69 16.17
N GLU A 72 -8.54 2.65 16.85
CA GLU A 72 -9.43 1.47 16.90
C GLU A 72 -10.47 1.44 15.76
N HIS A 73 -10.46 2.45 14.88
CA HIS A 73 -11.39 2.48 13.76
C HIS A 73 -11.10 1.31 12.80
N ARG A 74 -12.16 0.70 12.27
CA ARG A 74 -12.08 -0.47 11.37
C ARG A 74 -11.10 -0.26 10.22
N ASP A 75 -11.12 0.92 9.60
CA ASP A 75 -10.24 1.21 8.47
C ASP A 75 -8.76 1.28 8.89
N THR A 76 -8.46 1.88 10.04
CA THR A 76 -7.11 1.92 10.62
C THR A 76 -6.59 0.52 10.92
N LEU A 77 -7.42 -0.32 11.56
CA LEU A 77 -7.09 -1.71 11.87
C LEU A 77 -6.89 -2.55 10.61
N ASN A 78 -7.71 -2.34 9.58
CA ASN A 78 -7.58 -3.02 8.30
C ASN A 78 -6.26 -2.66 7.62
N THR A 79 -5.90 -1.38 7.56
CA THR A 79 -4.62 -0.94 6.99
C THR A 79 -3.44 -1.50 7.79
N ALA A 80 -3.50 -1.51 9.12
CA ALA A 80 -2.47 -2.12 9.97
C ALA A 80 -2.30 -3.62 9.68
N MET A 81 -3.37 -4.34 9.37
CA MET A 81 -3.31 -5.73 8.94
C MET A 81 -2.60 -5.88 7.58
N GLN A 82 -2.84 -4.96 6.63
CA GLN A 82 -2.12 -4.97 5.35
C GLN A 82 -0.62 -4.68 5.54
N LEU A 83 -0.27 -3.75 6.43
CA LEU A 83 1.12 -3.48 6.81
C LEU A 83 1.82 -4.72 7.35
N ALA A 84 1.17 -5.46 8.26
CA ALA A 84 1.71 -6.71 8.79
C ALA A 84 1.92 -7.76 7.68
N GLY A 85 0.99 -7.85 6.73
CA GLY A 85 1.13 -8.72 5.55
C GLY A 85 2.36 -8.37 4.71
N ALA A 86 2.51 -7.10 4.35
CA ALA A 86 3.64 -6.61 3.55
C ALA A 86 4.99 -6.86 4.26
N ALA A 87 5.07 -6.63 5.58
CA ALA A 87 6.27 -6.90 6.37
C ALA A 87 6.64 -8.39 6.39
N LEU A 88 5.66 -9.29 6.47
CA LEU A 88 5.89 -10.74 6.40
C LEU A 88 6.40 -11.16 5.01
N HIS A 89 5.87 -10.59 3.94
CA HIS A 89 6.36 -10.85 2.58
C HIS A 89 7.81 -10.37 2.40
N GLN A 90 8.14 -9.18 2.92
CA GLN A 90 9.51 -8.67 2.90
C GLN A 90 10.49 -9.59 3.65
N GLY A 91 10.11 -10.07 4.84
CA GLY A 91 10.92 -11.01 5.62
C GLY A 91 11.19 -12.33 4.90
N ARG A 92 10.17 -12.89 4.24
CA ARG A 92 10.30 -14.12 3.43
C ARG A 92 11.22 -13.92 2.22
N ASN A 93 11.13 -12.79 1.54
CA ASN A 93 12.01 -12.49 0.41
C ASN A 93 13.48 -12.35 0.86
N ALA A 94 13.71 -11.65 1.97
CA ALA A 94 15.06 -11.53 2.54
C ALA A 94 15.63 -12.89 2.99
N GLU A 95 14.80 -13.79 3.51
CA GLU A 95 15.20 -15.16 3.83
C GLU A 95 15.53 -15.98 2.57
N ALA A 96 14.67 -15.95 1.56
CA ALA A 96 14.89 -16.65 0.31
C ALA A 96 16.16 -16.17 -0.42
N GLU A 97 16.42 -14.86 -0.44
CA GLU A 97 17.66 -14.31 -1.00
C GLU A 97 18.91 -14.78 -0.24
N ARG A 98 18.85 -14.84 1.10
CA ARG A 98 19.97 -15.36 1.90
C ARG A 98 20.24 -16.83 1.61
N GLN A 99 19.20 -17.65 1.49
CA GLN A 99 19.33 -19.07 1.15
C GLN A 99 19.87 -19.26 -0.27
N TYR A 100 19.43 -18.45 -1.24
CA TYR A 100 19.91 -18.52 -2.63
C TYR A 100 21.38 -18.11 -2.79
N ARG A 101 21.89 -17.25 -1.91
CA ARG A 101 23.29 -16.79 -1.93
C ARG A 101 24.27 -17.71 -1.18
N GLN A 102 23.80 -18.78 -0.55
CA GLN A 102 24.62 -19.81 0.12
C GLN A 102 24.86 -21.00 -0.80
#